data_AF-A0A081DDF4-F1
#
_entry.id   AF-A0A081DDF4-F1
#
_cell.length_a   1.000
_cell.length_b   1.000
_cell.length_c   1.000
_cell.angle_alpha   90.00
_cell.angle_beta   90.00
_cell.angle_gamma   90.00
#
_symmetry.space_group_name_H-M   'P 1'
#
loop_
_entity.id
_entity.type
_entity.pdbx_description
1 polymer ?
#
loop_
_entity_poly.entity_id
_entity_poly.type
_entity_poly.pdbx_seq_one_letter_code
_entity_poly.pdbx_strand_id
1 'polypeptide(L)'
;MKKIVLTLLLAATSFIEVNAQQSKIFTDDLRTYNQAIDLYQEQQYIAAQRLFEKVKIQVEDDAIQGNAAYYIANCAVRLNQRNADALMESFVEEYPTSTKRNTAFIDVADFYFDNGKYNQAAKWYEKVDESTLSRNKKADTISILDILLYKAKSMKRQNLISIE
;
A
#
# COMPACT_ATOMS: atom_id res chain seq x y z
N MET A 1 -58.92 17.54 -27.65
CA MET A 1 -58.77 16.27 -26.92
C MET A 1 -57.49 15.50 -27.28
N LYS A 2 -57.11 15.34 -28.56
CA LYS A 2 -55.86 14.64 -28.96
C LYS A 2 -54.55 15.29 -28.47
N LYS A 3 -54.50 16.63 -28.29
CA LYS A 3 -53.29 17.33 -27.80
C LYS A 3 -53.04 17.15 -26.29
N ILE A 4 -54.09 16.93 -25.50
CA ILE A 4 -53.99 16.74 -24.04
C ILE A 4 -53.51 15.32 -23.72
N VAL A 5 -53.91 14.32 -24.53
CA VAL A 5 -53.42 12.94 -24.43
C VAL A 5 -51.91 12.87 -24.74
N LEU A 6 -51.40 13.71 -25.65
CA LEU A 6 -49.98 13.74 -25.99
C LEU A 6 -49.11 14.37 -24.88
N THR A 7 -49.65 15.30 -24.09
CA THR A 7 -48.93 15.91 -22.95
C THR A 7 -48.86 15.00 -21.74
N LEU A 8 -49.89 14.16 -21.53
CA LEU A 8 -49.92 13.16 -20.46
C LEU A 8 -48.98 11.97 -20.72
N LEU A 9 -48.65 11.67 -21.97
CA LEU A 9 -47.72 10.59 -22.32
C LEU A 9 -46.25 10.99 -22.13
N LEU A 10 -45.93 12.29 -22.13
CA LEU A 10 -44.55 12.79 -22.02
C LEU A 10 -44.09 13.02 -20.56
N ALA A 11 -45.03 13.11 -19.62
CA ALA A 11 -44.72 13.25 -18.18
C ALA A 11 -44.43 11.90 -17.49
N ALA A 12 -44.56 10.78 -18.21
CA ALA A 12 -44.36 9.43 -17.68
C ALA A 12 -42.89 8.95 -17.75
N THR A 13 -41.97 9.72 -18.35
CA THR A 13 -40.57 9.30 -18.53
C THR A 13 -39.60 9.94 -17.52
N SER A 14 -40.07 10.75 -16.59
CA SER A 14 -39.23 11.56 -15.70
C SER A 14 -38.88 10.92 -14.36
N PHE A 15 -38.77 9.60 -14.25
CA PHE A 15 -38.23 8.97 -13.02
C PHE A 15 -37.53 7.65 -13.34
N ILE A 16 -36.54 7.68 -14.23
CA ILE A 16 -35.50 6.64 -14.20
C ILE A 16 -34.48 7.09 -13.16
N GLU A 17 -34.80 6.91 -11.89
CA GLU A 17 -33.79 6.93 -10.84
C GLU A 17 -32.93 5.68 -11.03
N VAL A 18 -31.84 5.84 -11.77
CA VAL A 18 -30.75 4.85 -11.83
C VAL A 18 -30.15 4.78 -10.42
N ASN A 19 -30.77 3.97 -9.56
CA ASN A 19 -30.23 3.67 -8.25
C ASN A 19 -29.02 2.75 -8.49
N ALA A 20 -27.83 3.36 -8.48
CA ALA A 20 -26.55 2.64 -8.34
C ALA A 20 -26.42 2.10 -6.90
N GLN A 21 -27.38 1.26 -6.48
CA GLN A 21 -27.45 0.75 -5.11
C GLN A 21 -26.26 -0.16 -4.85
N GLN A 22 -25.27 0.34 -4.11
CA GLN A 22 -24.17 -0.48 -3.63
C GLN A 22 -24.73 -1.59 -2.73
N SER A 23 -24.26 -2.81 -2.95
CA SER A 23 -24.69 -3.95 -2.14
C SER A 23 -24.30 -3.73 -0.68
N LYS A 24 -25.12 -4.21 0.26
CA LYS A 24 -24.82 -4.14 1.70
C LYS A 24 -23.44 -4.71 2.04
N ILE A 25 -22.99 -5.70 1.26
CA ILE A 25 -21.68 -6.34 1.37
C ILE A 25 -20.57 -5.31 1.08
N PHE A 26 -20.66 -4.58 -0.04
CA PHE A 26 -19.68 -3.55 -0.40
C PHE A 26 -19.52 -2.45 0.67
N THR A 27 -20.62 -2.03 1.31
CA THR A 27 -20.57 -1.03 2.39
C THR A 27 -19.93 -1.57 3.67
N ASP A 28 -20.10 -2.86 3.97
CA ASP A 28 -19.50 -3.50 5.15
C ASP A 28 -18.00 -3.79 4.95
N ASP A 29 -17.63 -4.16 3.73
CA ASP A 29 -16.26 -4.40 3.29
C ASP A 29 -15.39 -3.14 3.42
N LEU A 30 -15.89 -2.01 2.91
CA LEU A 30 -15.23 -0.70 3.06
C LEU A 30 -15.11 -0.28 4.53
N ARG A 31 -16.09 -0.61 5.36
CA ARG A 31 -16.04 -0.34 6.80
C ARG A 31 -14.92 -1.13 7.48
N THR A 32 -14.82 -2.42 7.19
CA THR A 32 -13.76 -3.29 7.74
C THR A 32 -12.39 -2.81 7.30
N TYR A 33 -12.24 -2.42 6.03
CA TYR A 33 -11.00 -1.85 5.51
C TYR A 33 -10.63 -0.54 6.21
N ASN A 34 -11.57 0.40 6.37
CA ASN A 34 -11.29 1.66 7.06
C ASN A 34 -10.92 1.44 8.53
N GLN A 35 -11.60 0.51 9.22
CA GLN A 35 -11.21 0.14 10.59
C GLN A 35 -9.79 -0.43 10.66
N ALA A 36 -9.39 -1.23 9.67
CA ALA A 36 -8.02 -1.75 9.59
C ALA A 36 -6.99 -0.61 9.40
N ILE A 37 -7.34 0.42 8.61
CA ILE A 37 -6.52 1.62 8.44
C ILE A 37 -6.38 2.39 9.75
N ASP A 38 -7.46 2.60 10.49
CA ASP A 38 -7.44 3.29 11.78
C ASP A 38 -6.50 2.56 12.76
N LEU A 39 -6.65 1.24 12.89
CA LEU A 39 -5.76 0.41 13.71
C LEU A 39 -4.30 0.47 13.25
N TYR A 40 -4.05 0.52 11.94
CA TYR A 40 -2.70 0.66 11.40
C TYR A 40 -2.07 2.00 11.79
N GLN A 41 -2.85 3.09 11.69
CA GLN A 41 -2.42 4.44 12.06
C GLN A 41 -2.16 4.56 13.58
N GLU A 42 -2.94 3.86 14.39
CA GLU A 42 -2.73 3.70 15.83
C GLU A 42 -1.59 2.72 16.19
N GLN A 43 -0.87 2.19 15.18
CA GLN A 43 0.24 1.25 15.34
C GLN A 43 -0.16 -0.11 15.94
N GLN A 44 -1.46 -0.42 15.95
CA GLN A 44 -1.99 -1.71 16.38
C GLN A 44 -1.84 -2.77 15.27
N TYR A 45 -0.60 -3.01 14.84
CA TYR A 45 -0.30 -3.76 13.62
C TYR A 45 -0.84 -5.20 13.62
N ILE A 46 -0.89 -5.88 14.77
CA ILE A 46 -1.47 -7.23 14.87
C ILE A 46 -2.98 -7.21 14.55
N ALA A 47 -3.70 -6.23 15.11
CA ALA A 47 -5.14 -6.11 14.91
C ALA A 47 -5.45 -5.64 13.48
N ALA A 48 -4.69 -4.64 13.00
CA ALA A 48 -4.78 -4.15 11.63
C ALA A 48 -4.57 -5.27 10.61
N GLN A 49 -3.47 -6.05 10.75
CA GLN A 49 -3.14 -7.14 9.84
C GLN A 49 -4.28 -8.17 9.73
N ARG A 50 -4.87 -8.57 10.86
CA ARG A 50 -6.02 -9.51 10.87
C ARG A 50 -7.23 -8.96 10.12
N LEU A 51 -7.52 -7.67 10.27
CA LEU A 51 -8.63 -7.06 9.53
C LEU A 51 -8.32 -6.93 8.04
N PHE A 52 -7.09 -6.58 7.65
CA PHE A 52 -6.71 -6.57 6.24
C PHE A 52 -6.73 -7.97 5.61
N GLU A 53 -6.32 -9.02 6.33
CA GLU A 53 -6.45 -10.41 5.88
C GLU A 53 -7.92 -10.78 5.65
N LYS A 54 -8.81 -10.37 6.57
CA LYS A 54 -10.26 -10.53 6.39
C LYS A 54 -10.76 -9.79 5.16
N VAL A 55 -10.35 -8.54 4.95
CA VAL A 55 -10.71 -7.75 3.76
C VAL A 55 -10.24 -8.43 2.47
N LYS A 56 -8.99 -8.91 2.42
CA LYS A 56 -8.44 -9.58 1.24
C LYS A 56 -9.25 -10.82 0.84
N ILE A 57 -9.87 -11.50 1.81
CA ILE A 57 -10.70 -12.70 1.58
C ILE A 57 -12.15 -12.34 1.19
N GLN A 58 -12.72 -11.30 1.80
CA GLN A 58 -14.15 -10.99 1.67
C GLN A 58 -14.50 -10.08 0.50
N VAL A 59 -13.55 -9.24 0.07
CA VAL A 59 -13.77 -8.23 -0.97
C VAL A 59 -13.32 -8.76 -2.32
N GLU A 60 -14.18 -8.68 -3.33
CA GLU A 60 -13.84 -9.09 -4.72
C GLU A 60 -13.14 -8.00 -5.53
N ASP A 61 -13.19 -6.74 -5.07
CA ASP A 61 -12.52 -5.63 -5.75
C ASP A 61 -10.99 -5.73 -5.64
N ASP A 62 -10.34 -5.93 -6.78
CA ASP A 62 -8.90 -6.14 -6.89
C ASP A 62 -8.07 -4.97 -6.36
N ALA A 63 -8.56 -3.73 -6.51
CA ALA A 63 -7.87 -2.56 -5.99
C ALA A 63 -7.90 -2.52 -4.45
N ILE A 64 -9.03 -2.89 -3.84
CA ILE A 64 -9.14 -3.02 -2.37
C ILE A 64 -8.27 -4.18 -1.88
N GLN A 65 -8.28 -5.33 -2.56
CA GLN A 65 -7.43 -6.46 -2.20
C GLN A 65 -5.95 -6.11 -2.29
N GLY A 66 -5.52 -5.43 -3.36
CA GLY A 66 -4.14 -4.97 -3.53
C GLY A 66 -3.72 -3.97 -2.45
N ASN A 67 -4.62 -3.06 -2.08
CA ASN A 67 -4.38 -2.15 -0.95
C ASN A 67 -4.25 -2.91 0.38
N ALA A 68 -5.12 -3.89 0.64
CA ALA A 68 -5.06 -4.71 1.83
C ALA A 68 -3.75 -5.54 1.87
N ALA A 69 -3.34 -6.16 0.76
CA ALA A 69 -2.08 -6.89 0.65
C ALA A 69 -0.86 -6.01 0.96
N TYR A 70 -0.85 -4.77 0.45
CA TYR A 70 0.17 -3.77 0.80
C TYR A 70 0.24 -3.52 2.31
N TYR A 71 -0.90 -3.34 2.98
CA TYR A 71 -0.92 -3.10 4.43
C TYR A 71 -0.57 -4.34 5.24
N ILE A 72 -0.95 -5.55 4.80
CA ILE A 72 -0.54 -6.82 5.43
C ILE A 72 0.99 -6.93 5.43
N ALA A 73 1.63 -6.70 4.27
CA ALA A 73 3.08 -6.75 4.16
C ALA A 73 3.76 -5.69 5.05
N ASN A 74 3.23 -4.46 5.08
CA ASN A 74 3.74 -3.41 5.97
C ASN A 74 3.60 -3.75 7.46
N CYS A 75 2.46 -4.31 7.87
CA CYS A 75 2.26 -4.78 9.24
C CYS A 75 3.30 -5.86 9.59
N ALA A 76 3.53 -6.82 8.69
CA ALA A 76 4.50 -7.89 8.90
C ALA A 76 5.93 -7.35 9.08
N VAL A 77 6.33 -6.36 8.28
CA VAL A 77 7.63 -5.67 8.42
C VAL A 77 7.74 -4.99 9.79
N ARG A 78 6.74 -4.22 10.19
CA ARG A 78 6.72 -3.49 11.47
C ARG A 78 6.69 -4.40 12.69
N LEU A 79 6.09 -5.58 12.55
CA LEU A 79 6.07 -6.63 13.56
C LEU A 79 7.33 -7.51 13.55
N ASN A 80 8.30 -7.23 12.66
CA ASN A 80 9.50 -8.07 12.44
C ASN A 80 9.14 -9.56 12.19
N GLN A 81 8.06 -9.83 11.46
CA GLN A 81 7.67 -11.19 11.13
C GLN A 81 8.66 -11.81 10.15
N ARG A 82 8.94 -13.11 10.33
CA ARG A 82 9.93 -13.84 9.51
C ARG A 82 9.60 -13.87 8.03
N ASN A 83 8.32 -13.80 7.67
CA ASN A 83 7.81 -13.82 6.30
C ASN A 83 7.52 -12.43 5.72
N ALA A 84 7.95 -11.35 6.38
CA ALA A 84 7.64 -9.98 5.94
C ALA A 84 8.12 -9.68 4.51
N ASP A 85 9.36 -10.06 4.19
CA ASP A 85 9.92 -9.88 2.84
C ASP A 85 9.10 -10.66 1.78
N ALA A 86 8.70 -11.89 2.09
CA ALA A 86 7.90 -12.72 1.19
C ALA A 86 6.50 -12.12 0.96
N LEU A 87 5.85 -11.61 2.00
CA LEU A 87 4.55 -10.93 1.86
C LEU A 87 4.65 -9.68 0.98
N MET A 88 5.75 -8.93 1.11
CA MET A 88 5.98 -7.75 0.29
C MET A 88 6.25 -8.12 -1.18
N GLU A 89 7.03 -9.17 -1.43
CA GLU A 89 7.27 -9.69 -2.78
C GLU A 89 5.98 -10.21 -3.41
N SER A 90 5.17 -10.98 -2.69
CA SER A 90 3.86 -11.44 -3.16
C SER A 90 2.92 -10.29 -3.49
N PHE A 91 2.87 -9.22 -2.69
CA PHE A 91 2.06 -8.03 -3.02
C PHE A 91 2.46 -7.43 -4.37
N VAL A 92 3.76 -7.28 -4.63
CA VAL A 92 4.28 -6.67 -5.85
C VAL A 92 4.02 -7.56 -7.08
N GLU A 93 4.10 -8.87 -6.91
CA GLU A 93 3.87 -9.86 -7.96
C GLU A 93 2.38 -10.04 -8.27
N GLU A 94 1.53 -10.12 -7.25
CA GLU A 94 0.08 -10.29 -7.39
C GLU A 94 -0.60 -9.02 -7.93
N TYR A 95 -0.11 -7.83 -7.56
CA TYR A 95 -0.71 -6.54 -7.93
C TYR A 95 0.27 -5.61 -8.68
N PRO A 96 0.74 -5.99 -9.88
CA PRO A 96 1.81 -5.29 -10.59
C PRO A 96 1.43 -3.86 -11.04
N THR A 97 0.14 -3.61 -11.24
CA THR A 97 -0.44 -2.31 -11.64
C THR A 97 -0.81 -1.42 -10.45
N SER A 98 -0.63 -1.90 -9.21
CA SER A 98 -0.96 -1.13 -8.02
C SER A 98 -0.17 0.17 -7.96
N THR A 99 -0.87 1.27 -7.70
CA THR A 99 -0.24 2.58 -7.46
C THR A 99 0.60 2.61 -6.19
N LYS A 100 0.44 1.63 -5.30
CA LYS A 100 1.20 1.50 -4.06
C LYS A 100 2.53 0.76 -4.22
N ARG A 101 2.82 0.16 -5.38
CA ARG A 101 4.00 -0.70 -5.56
C ARG A 101 5.31 0.00 -5.23
N ASN A 102 5.50 1.21 -5.77
CA ASN A 102 6.71 1.98 -5.50
C ASN A 102 6.75 2.53 -4.06
N THR A 103 5.60 2.97 -3.53
CA THR A 103 5.46 3.38 -2.13
C THR A 103 5.81 2.25 -1.17
N ALA A 104 5.45 1.01 -1.50
CA ALA A 104 5.75 -0.15 -0.66
C ALA A 104 7.24 -0.41 -0.51
N PHE A 105 8.01 -0.30 -1.60
CA PHE A 105 9.47 -0.41 -1.54
C PHE A 105 10.08 0.67 -0.65
N ILE A 106 9.60 1.90 -0.80
CA ILE A 106 10.05 3.03 0.01
C ILE A 106 9.71 2.83 1.48
N ASP A 107 8.47 2.48 1.82
CA ASP A 107 8.05 2.36 3.22
C ASP A 107 8.84 1.27 3.96
N VAL A 108 9.13 0.16 3.29
CA VAL A 108 9.95 -0.92 3.85
C VAL A 108 11.41 -0.50 3.96
N ALA A 109 11.93 0.21 2.96
CA ALA A 109 13.30 0.72 2.99
C ALA A 109 13.49 1.77 4.10
N ASP A 110 12.58 2.74 4.21
CA ASP A 110 12.52 3.77 5.25
C ASP A 110 12.45 3.08 6.64
N PHE A 111 11.57 2.10 6.83
CA PHE A 111 11.48 1.35 8.08
C PHE A 111 12.81 0.68 8.46
N TYR A 112 13.44 -0.04 7.53
CA TYR A 112 14.71 -0.70 7.81
C TYR A 112 15.85 0.30 8.04
N PHE A 113 15.84 1.43 7.34
CA PHE A 113 16.81 2.50 7.54
C PHE A 113 16.70 3.09 8.94
N ASP A 114 15.50 3.44 9.36
CA ASP A 114 15.20 4.02 10.68
C ASP A 114 15.55 3.05 11.82
N ASN A 115 15.46 1.74 11.58
CA ASN A 115 15.83 0.69 12.52
C ASN A 115 17.32 0.27 12.42
N GLY A 116 18.15 1.01 11.68
CA GLY A 116 19.58 0.76 11.56
C GLY A 116 19.95 -0.49 10.73
N LYS A 117 18.98 -1.13 10.08
CA LYS A 117 19.17 -2.32 9.23
C LYS A 117 19.56 -1.91 7.81
N TYR A 118 20.69 -1.21 7.68
CA TYR A 118 21.10 -0.54 6.44
C TYR A 118 21.24 -1.46 5.22
N ASN A 119 21.67 -2.71 5.40
CA ASN A 119 21.75 -3.67 4.29
C ASN A 119 20.36 -4.04 3.74
N GLN A 120 19.37 -4.17 4.62
CA GLN A 120 17.98 -4.44 4.22
C GLN A 120 17.38 -3.20 3.57
N ALA A 121 17.60 -2.02 4.14
CA ALA A 121 17.16 -0.75 3.56
C ALA A 121 17.68 -0.58 2.11
N ALA A 122 18.98 -0.80 1.89
CA ALA A 122 19.59 -0.71 0.56
C ALA A 122 18.94 -1.66 -0.45
N LYS A 123 18.73 -2.94 -0.08
CA LYS A 123 18.04 -3.94 -0.93
C LYS A 123 16.66 -3.45 -1.39
N TRP A 124 15.92 -2.75 -0.54
CA TRP A 124 14.59 -2.26 -0.86
C TRP A 124 14.61 -0.95 -1.64
N TYR A 125 15.53 -0.02 -1.34
CA TYR A 125 15.71 1.19 -2.15
C TYR A 125 16.16 0.89 -3.59
N GLU A 126 16.93 -0.17 -3.83
CA GLU A 126 17.31 -0.61 -5.18
C GLU A 126 16.10 -0.96 -6.06
N LYS A 127 14.95 -1.30 -5.45
CA LYS A 127 13.70 -1.61 -6.17
C LYS A 127 12.86 -0.36 -6.47
N VAL A 128 13.22 0.81 -5.92
CA VAL A 128 12.45 2.04 -6.05
C VAL A 128 12.64 2.64 -7.44
N ASP A 129 11.53 2.89 -8.13
CA ASP A 129 11.52 3.64 -9.38
C ASP A 129 11.47 5.15 -9.09
N GLU A 130 12.65 5.77 -9.06
CA GLU A 130 12.81 7.21 -8.83
C GLU A 130 12.09 8.11 -9.83
N SER A 131 11.74 7.60 -11.02
CA SER A 131 11.08 8.40 -12.07
C SER A 131 9.63 8.74 -11.71
N THR A 132 9.02 7.94 -10.83
CA THR A 132 7.62 8.11 -10.39
C THR A 132 7.49 8.94 -9.11
N LEU A 133 8.61 9.35 -8.52
CA LEU A 133 8.62 10.10 -7.27
C LEU A 133 8.36 11.59 -7.49
N SER A 134 7.67 12.21 -6.53
CA SER A 134 7.64 13.68 -6.45
C SER A 134 9.05 14.22 -6.22
N ARG A 135 9.31 15.46 -6.64
CA ARG A 135 10.64 16.09 -6.51
C ARG A 135 11.20 15.99 -5.08
N ASN A 136 10.36 16.24 -4.08
CA ASN A 136 10.76 16.19 -2.68
C ASN A 136 11.12 14.76 -2.26
N LYS A 137 10.23 13.79 -2.53
CA LYS A 137 10.50 12.40 -2.15
C LYS A 137 11.71 11.82 -2.87
N LYS A 138 11.96 12.24 -4.11
CA LYS A 138 13.18 11.89 -4.85
C LYS A 138 14.43 12.43 -4.17
N ALA A 139 14.44 13.71 -3.78
CA ALA A 139 15.55 14.32 -3.07
C ALA A 139 15.84 13.60 -1.73
N ASP A 140 14.79 13.28 -0.97
CA ASP A 140 14.90 12.53 0.28
C ASP A 140 15.49 11.13 0.03
N THR A 141 14.97 10.41 -0.98
CA THR A 141 15.45 9.06 -1.34
C THR A 141 16.93 9.09 -1.73
N ILE A 142 17.36 10.06 -2.55
CA ILE A 142 18.76 10.24 -2.94
C ILE A 142 19.63 10.53 -1.70
N SER A 143 19.17 11.39 -0.79
CA SER A 143 19.90 11.69 0.44
C SER A 143 20.11 10.44 1.29
N ILE A 144 19.10 9.58 1.41
CA ILE A 144 19.21 8.32 2.15
C ILE A 144 20.17 7.35 1.46
N LEU A 145 20.09 7.22 0.13
CA LEU A 145 21.02 6.40 -0.65
C LEU A 145 22.48 6.85 -0.46
N ASP A 146 22.76 8.15 -0.44
CA ASP A 146 24.09 8.68 -0.16
C ASP A 146 24.60 8.27 1.24
N ILE A 147 23.73 8.33 2.25
CA ILE A 147 24.05 7.89 3.62
C ILE A 147 24.34 6.38 3.64
N LEU A 148 23.55 5.58 2.96
CA LEU A 148 23.75 4.13 2.86
C LEU A 148 25.09 3.78 2.19
N LEU A 149 25.43 4.46 1.10
CA LEU A 149 26.71 4.30 0.41
C LEU A 149 27.91 4.69 1.28
N TYR A 150 27.80 5.80 2.01
CA TYR A 150 28.83 6.21 2.96
C TYR A 150 29.05 5.16 4.05
N LYS A 151 27.97 4.67 4.66
CA LYS A 151 28.02 3.61 5.69
C LYS A 151 28.65 2.33 5.14
N ALA A 152 28.27 1.89 3.95
CA ALA A 152 28.86 0.72 3.30
C ALA A 152 30.39 0.86 3.09
N LYS A 153 30.85 2.02 2.62
CA LYS A 153 32.30 2.30 2.47
C LYS A 153 33.02 2.33 3.82
N SER A 154 32.38 2.85 4.87
CA SER A 154 32.96 2.89 6.21
C SER A 154 33.14 1.49 6.82
N MET A 155 32.13 0.60 6.67
CA MET A 155 32.19 -0.79 7.16
C MET A 155 33.28 -1.59 6.46
N LYS A 156 33.44 -1.45 5.13
CA LYS A 156 34.53 -2.10 4.40
C LYS A 156 35.90 -1.68 4.95
N ARG A 157 36.12 -0.39 5.20
CA ARG A 157 37.38 0.13 5.76
C ARG A 157 37.67 -0.42 7.17
N GLN A 158 36.67 -0.48 8.05
CA GLN A 158 36.84 -1.06 9.38
C GLN A 158 37.18 -2.56 9.33
N ASN A 159 36.55 -3.31 8.43
CA ASN A 159 36.86 -4.72 8.26
C ASN A 159 38.28 -4.95 7.74
N LEU A 160 38.82 -4.09 6.86
CA LEU A 160 40.22 -4.18 6.41
C LEU A 160 41.24 -3.98 7.55
N ILE A 161 40.96 -3.07 8.50
CA ILE A 161 41.86 -2.77 9.63
C ILE A 161 41.85 -3.87 10.70
N SER A 162 40.80 -4.70 10.76
CA SER A 162 40.67 -5.78 11.76
C SER A 162 41.31 -7.10 11.34
N ILE A 163 41.92 -7.15 10.15
CA ILE A 163 42.62 -8.33 9.60
C ILE A 163 44.16 -8.14 9.61
N GLU A 164 44.65 -6.97 10.06
CA GLU A 164 46.06 -6.67 10.30
C GLU A 164 46.39 -6.77 11.80
#